data_AF-A0A6G2VS19-F1
#
_entry.id   AF-A0A6G2VS19-F1
#
_cell.length_a   1.000
_cell.length_b   1.000
_cell.length_c   1.000
_cell.angle_alpha   90.00
_cell.angle_beta   90.00
_cell.angle_gamma   90.00
#
_symmetry.space_group_name_H-M   'P 1'
#
loop_
_entity.id
_entity.type
_entity.pdbx_description
1 polymer ?
#
loop_
_entity_poly.entity_id
_entity_poly.type
_entity_poly.pdbx_seq_one_letter_code
_entity_poly.pdbx_strand_id
1 'polypeptide(L)'
;MKDPRDRSPDGTALAHALQDLSSVERWAERAATDGQAPPYVAHALAEGPTFSVETETVDGMHSVARIAPSPADEAERAAMRSLVRSLLDLAGHESGPARTQVVLTAAGPRVVTCSLSE
;
A
#
# COMPACT_ATOMS: atom_id res chain seq x y z
N MET A 1 -30.14 -9.48 17.61
CA MET A 1 -28.77 -9.81 17.17
C MET A 1 -28.02 -8.49 17.00
N LYS A 2 -27.06 -8.17 17.87
CA LYS A 2 -26.36 -6.87 17.86
C LYS A 2 -25.37 -6.85 16.68
N ASP A 3 -25.33 -5.78 15.90
CA ASP A 3 -24.42 -5.65 14.75
C ASP A 3 -22.96 -5.76 15.24
N PRO A 4 -22.11 -6.62 14.64
CA PRO A 4 -20.71 -6.79 15.05
C PRO A 4 -19.88 -5.51 14.93
N ARG A 5 -20.37 -4.48 14.22
CA ARG A 5 -19.75 -3.14 14.10
C ARG A 5 -20.14 -2.19 15.24
N ASP A 6 -21.06 -2.59 16.10
CA ASP A 6 -21.66 -1.78 17.18
C ASP A 6 -21.01 -2.08 18.56
N ARG A 7 -19.78 -2.61 18.51
CA ARG A 7 -18.95 -2.86 19.69
C ARG A 7 -18.05 -1.66 19.86
N SER A 8 -18.38 -0.81 20.84
CA SER A 8 -17.48 0.25 21.28
C SER A 8 -16.12 -0.38 21.58
N PRO A 9 -15.01 0.16 21.05
CA PRO A 9 -13.68 -0.36 21.37
C PRO A 9 -13.50 -0.33 22.88
N ASP A 10 -12.97 -1.40 23.45
CA ASP A 10 -12.63 -1.39 24.86
C ASP A 10 -11.47 -0.41 25.12
N GLY A 11 -11.22 -0.11 26.39
CA GLY A 11 -10.19 0.86 26.78
C GLY A 11 -8.79 0.49 26.27
N THR A 12 -8.52 -0.81 26.08
CA THR A 12 -7.24 -1.30 25.56
C THR A 12 -7.12 -1.05 24.06
N ALA A 13 -8.15 -1.34 23.28
CA ALA A 13 -8.18 -1.04 21.84
C ALA A 13 -8.08 0.47 21.56
N LEU A 14 -8.77 1.30 22.36
CA LEU A 14 -8.66 2.76 22.26
C LEU A 14 -7.26 3.25 22.62
N ALA A 15 -6.66 2.72 23.69
CA ALA A 15 -5.30 3.07 24.09
C ALA A 15 -4.28 2.73 23.00
N HIS A 16 -4.40 1.56 22.36
CA HIS A 16 -3.53 1.18 21.24
C HIS A 16 -3.69 2.10 20.04
N ALA A 17 -4.92 2.48 19.67
CA ALA A 17 -5.15 3.41 18.56
C ALA A 17 -4.55 4.81 18.84
N LEU A 18 -4.68 5.32 20.06
CA LEU A 18 -4.08 6.59 20.46
C LEU A 18 -2.55 6.53 20.50
N GLN A 19 -1.99 5.40 20.93
CA GLN A 19 -0.54 5.17 20.89
C GLN A 19 -0.02 5.12 19.46
N ASP A 20 -0.74 4.47 18.55
CA ASP A 20 -0.40 4.41 17.12
C ASP A 20 -0.40 5.80 16.51
N LEU A 21 -1.46 6.59 16.74
CA LEU A 21 -1.56 7.98 16.28
C LEU A 21 -0.39 8.84 16.81
N SER A 22 -0.08 8.75 18.11
CA SER A 22 1.05 9.47 18.70
C SER A 22 2.41 9.07 18.10
N SER A 23 2.51 7.84 17.57
CA SER A 23 3.70 7.35 16.90
C SER A 23 3.83 7.92 15.49
N VAL A 24 2.70 8.07 14.77
CA VAL A 24 2.61 8.78 13.48
C VAL A 24 3.04 10.23 13.64
N GLU A 25 2.45 10.95 14.60
CA GLU A 25 2.71 12.38 14.83
C GLU A 25 4.19 12.62 15.11
N ARG A 26 4.77 11.84 16.03
CA ARG A 26 6.19 11.96 16.37
C ARG A 26 7.09 11.60 15.19
N TRP A 27 6.69 10.69 14.31
CA TRP A 27 7.41 10.42 13.07
C TRP A 27 7.35 11.60 12.11
N ALA A 28 6.17 12.18 11.90
CA ALA A 28 5.96 13.30 11.00
C ALA A 28 6.78 14.54 11.42
N GLU A 29 6.83 14.81 12.73
CA GLU A 29 7.68 15.87 13.29
C GLU A 29 9.17 15.67 12.96
N ARG A 30 9.69 14.44 13.10
CA ARG A 30 11.07 14.11 12.74
C ARG A 30 11.31 14.22 11.24
N ALA A 31 10.36 13.77 10.42
CA ALA A 31 10.46 13.83 8.97
C ALA A 31 10.54 15.27 8.47
N ALA A 32 9.74 16.17 9.07
CA ALA A 32 9.74 17.59 8.75
C ALA A 32 11.00 18.33 9.20
N THR A 33 11.65 17.87 10.27
CA THR A 33 12.82 18.55 10.85
C THR A 33 14.12 18.15 10.16
N ASP A 34 14.34 16.85 9.93
CA ASP A 34 15.65 16.32 9.50
C ASP A 34 15.65 15.78 8.06
N GLY A 35 14.48 15.67 7.40
CA GLY A 35 14.33 15.04 6.08
C GLY A 35 14.67 13.54 6.04
N GLN A 36 15.07 12.96 7.17
CA GLN A 36 15.68 11.63 7.29
C GLN A 36 14.98 10.78 8.37
N ALA A 37 13.67 10.95 8.54
CA ALA A 37 12.93 10.02 9.37
C ALA A 37 12.80 8.68 8.64
N PRO A 38 13.18 7.53 9.26
CA PRO A 38 12.93 6.23 8.66
C PRO A 38 11.42 6.07 8.41
N PRO A 39 10.98 5.37 7.35
CA PRO A 39 9.56 5.27 6.99
C PRO A 39 8.72 4.80 8.17
N TYR A 40 7.58 5.45 8.40
CA TYR A 40 6.63 5.02 9.43
C TYR A 40 5.97 3.71 9.00
N VAL A 41 6.11 2.69 9.83
CA VAL A 41 5.44 1.40 9.64
C VAL A 41 4.33 1.30 10.68
N ALA A 42 3.10 1.57 10.26
CA ALA A 42 1.93 1.27 11.08
C ALA A 42 1.93 -0.23 11.38
N HIS A 43 1.69 -0.62 12.63
CA HIS A 43 1.72 -2.01 13.07
C HIS A 43 0.51 -2.81 12.54
N ALA A 44 0.57 -3.14 11.25
CA ALA A 44 -0.01 -4.32 10.64
C ALA A 44 0.77 -4.56 9.34
N LEU A 45 1.85 -5.33 9.41
CA LEU A 45 2.47 -5.83 8.19
C LEU A 45 1.37 -6.59 7.43
N ALA A 46 1.08 -6.17 6.21
CA ALA A 46 0.25 -6.97 5.33
C ALA A 46 0.87 -8.37 5.28
N GLU A 47 0.14 -9.38 5.75
CA GLU A 47 0.61 -10.76 5.73
C GLU A 47 0.16 -11.43 4.43
N GLY A 48 1.12 -12.04 3.72
CA GLY A 48 0.86 -12.75 2.46
C GLY A 48 2.08 -12.78 1.53
N PRO A 49 1.96 -13.44 0.36
CA PRO A 49 3.02 -13.42 -0.65
C PRO A 49 3.21 -12.01 -1.23
N THR A 50 4.47 -11.64 -1.40
CA THR A 50 4.89 -10.36 -1.97
C THR A 50 5.16 -10.50 -3.47
N PHE A 51 4.68 -9.53 -4.23
CA PHE A 51 4.84 -9.41 -5.67
C PHE A 51 5.46 -8.05 -6.04
N SER A 52 6.35 -8.06 -7.04
CA SER A 52 6.82 -6.87 -7.74
C SER A 52 6.01 -6.72 -9.03
N VAL A 53 5.40 -5.56 -9.21
CA VAL A 53 4.65 -5.18 -10.41
C VAL A 53 5.42 -4.08 -11.14
N GLU A 54 5.93 -4.39 -12.33
CA GLU A 54 6.64 -3.44 -13.19
C GLU A 54 5.65 -2.90 -14.24
N THR A 55 5.58 -1.58 -14.37
CA THR A 55 4.65 -0.86 -15.25
C THR A 55 5.40 0.13 -16.13
N GLU A 56 4.96 0.28 -17.37
CA GLU A 56 5.36 1.36 -18.28
C GLU A 56 4.16 2.28 -18.49
N THR A 57 4.37 3.60 -18.42
CA THR A 57 3.31 4.59 -18.66
C THR A 57 3.65 5.48 -19.84
N VAL A 58 2.68 5.67 -20.74
CA VAL A 58 2.78 6.59 -21.88
C VAL A 58 1.47 7.36 -21.97
N ASP A 59 1.53 8.70 -21.92
CA ASP A 59 0.36 9.58 -21.97
C ASP A 59 -0.74 9.17 -20.96
N GLY A 60 -0.33 8.85 -19.72
CA GLY A 60 -1.20 8.36 -18.65
C GLY A 60 -1.71 6.93 -18.83
N MET A 61 -1.36 6.24 -19.93
CA MET A 61 -1.75 4.85 -20.14
C MET A 61 -0.80 3.88 -19.45
N HIS A 62 -1.23 3.34 -18.33
CA HIS A 62 -0.47 2.39 -17.52
C HIS A 62 -0.54 0.94 -18.05
N SER A 63 0.59 0.42 -18.53
CA SER A 63 0.71 -0.97 -19.01
C SER A 63 1.59 -1.81 -18.07
N VAL A 64 1.02 -2.85 -17.47
CA VAL A 64 1.78 -3.76 -16.59
C VAL A 64 2.63 -4.72 -17.43
N ALA A 65 3.94 -4.53 -17.40
CA ALA A 65 4.92 -5.31 -18.15
C ALA A 65 5.24 -6.65 -17.48
N ARG A 66 5.31 -6.67 -16.13
CA ARG A 66 5.68 -7.88 -15.38
C ARG A 66 5.05 -7.92 -13.99
N ILE A 67 4.68 -9.11 -13.57
CA ILE A 67 4.37 -9.42 -12.16
C ILE A 67 5.26 -10.59 -11.75
N ALA A 68 6.04 -10.42 -10.68
CA ALA A 68 7.00 -11.41 -10.18
C ALA A 68 6.86 -11.58 -8.65
N PRO A 69 6.71 -12.81 -8.12
CA PRO A 69 6.57 -14.07 -8.87
C PRO A 69 5.29 -14.12 -9.72
N SER A 70 5.14 -15.12 -10.59
CA SER A 70 3.89 -15.27 -11.33
C SER A 70 2.74 -15.51 -10.36
N PRO A 71 1.62 -14.78 -10.47
CA PRO A 71 0.40 -15.05 -9.71
C PRO A 71 -0.10 -16.47 -9.97
N ALA A 72 -0.79 -17.06 -8.99
CA ALA A 72 -1.29 -18.42 -9.07
C ALA A 72 -2.44 -18.53 -10.09
N ASP A 73 -3.25 -17.47 -10.19
CA ASP A 73 -4.36 -17.39 -11.14
C ASP A 73 -4.52 -16.00 -11.79
N GLU A 74 -5.45 -15.91 -12.75
CA GLU A 74 -5.71 -14.66 -13.47
C GLU A 74 -6.51 -13.66 -12.63
N ALA A 75 -7.24 -14.10 -11.60
CA ALA A 75 -8.01 -13.20 -10.74
C ALA A 75 -7.08 -12.37 -9.84
N GLU A 76 -6.07 -13.01 -9.22
CA GLU A 76 -5.00 -12.34 -8.49
C GLU A 76 -4.26 -11.36 -9.40
N ARG A 77 -3.92 -11.81 -10.61
CA ARG A 77 -3.23 -10.98 -11.61
C ARG A 77 -4.06 -9.75 -11.98
N ALA A 78 -5.35 -9.92 -12.25
CA ALA A 78 -6.26 -8.84 -12.60
C ALA A 78 -6.42 -7.84 -11.43
N ALA A 79 -6.55 -8.35 -10.20
CA ALA A 79 -6.67 -7.52 -9.00
C ALA A 79 -5.41 -6.65 -8.79
N MET A 80 -4.21 -7.24 -8.93
CA MET A 80 -2.96 -6.48 -8.83
C MET A 80 -2.80 -5.45 -9.95
N ARG A 81 -3.13 -5.81 -11.20
CA ARG A 81 -3.12 -4.87 -12.33
C ARG A 81 -4.06 -3.69 -12.07
N SER A 82 -5.27 -3.95 -11.60
CA SER A 82 -6.24 -2.91 -11.30
C SER A 82 -5.74 -1.99 -10.19
N LEU A 83 -5.25 -2.55 -9.08
CA LEU A 83 -4.75 -1.80 -7.94
C LEU A 83 -3.59 -0.87 -8.33
N VAL A 84 -2.60 -1.39 -9.05
CA VAL A 84 -1.41 -0.62 -9.44
C VAL A 84 -1.77 0.48 -10.42
N ARG A 85 -2.65 0.22 -11.40
CA ARG A 85 -3.09 1.25 -12.34
C ARG A 85 -3.82 2.38 -11.62
N SER A 86 -4.77 2.05 -10.74
CA SER A 86 -5.49 3.05 -9.95
C SER A 86 -4.59 3.86 -9.02
N LEU A 87 -3.51 3.26 -8.49
CA LEU A 87 -2.50 3.99 -7.73
C LEU A 87 -1.78 5.02 -8.61
N LEU A 88 -1.36 4.64 -9.81
CA LEU A 88 -0.63 5.54 -10.72
C LEU A 88 -1.53 6.65 -11.26
N ASP A 89 -2.80 6.34 -11.54
CA ASP A 89 -3.83 7.32 -11.88
C ASP A 89 -3.97 8.35 -10.73
N LEU A 90 -4.05 7.88 -9.48
CA LEU A 90 -4.17 8.73 -8.30
C LEU A 90 -2.90 9.57 -8.04
N ALA A 91 -1.73 9.02 -8.34
CA ALA A 91 -0.45 9.72 -8.21
C ALA A 91 -0.21 10.76 -9.31
N GLY A 92 -1.04 10.77 -10.37
CA GLY A 92 -0.84 11.65 -11.53
C GLY A 92 0.42 11.30 -12.33
N HIS A 93 0.81 10.03 -12.35
CA HIS A 93 2.01 9.60 -13.09
C HIS A 93 1.69 9.55 -14.59
N GLU A 94 2.28 10.41 -15.42
CA GLU A 94 1.88 10.51 -16.83
C GLU A 94 2.82 9.77 -17.80
N SER A 95 4.06 9.50 -17.40
CA SER A 95 5.06 8.90 -18.29
C SER A 95 6.16 8.16 -17.56
N GLY A 96 6.70 7.11 -18.18
CA GLY A 96 7.88 6.39 -17.71
C GLY A 96 7.56 5.20 -16.80
N PRO A 97 8.61 4.48 -16.37
CA PRO A 97 8.46 3.24 -15.64
C PRO A 97 8.11 3.45 -14.17
N ALA A 98 7.37 2.49 -13.62
CA ALA A 98 7.08 2.39 -12.20
C ALA A 98 7.25 0.95 -11.70
N ARG A 99 7.76 0.81 -10.47
CA ARG A 99 7.83 -0.48 -9.76
C ARG A 99 7.01 -0.37 -8.48
N THR A 100 6.05 -1.27 -8.33
CA THR A 100 5.18 -1.32 -7.16
C THR A 100 5.34 -2.67 -6.46
N GLN A 101 5.61 -2.67 -5.16
CA GLN A 101 5.53 -3.88 -4.35
C GLN A 101 4.13 -4.04 -3.77
N VAL A 102 3.56 -5.22 -3.95
CA VAL A 102 2.21 -5.56 -3.51
C VAL A 102 2.29 -6.80 -2.63
N VAL A 103 1.60 -6.81 -1.50
CA VAL A 103 1.33 -8.01 -0.72
C VAL A 103 -0.09 -8.47 -0.98
N LEU A 104 -0.28 -9.74 -1.34
CA LEU A 104 -1.60 -10.33 -1.48
C LEU A 104 -2.09 -10.86 -0.13
N THR A 105 -2.98 -10.10 0.53
CA THR A 105 -3.56 -10.51 1.82
C THR A 105 -4.87 -11.27 1.63
N ALA A 106 -5.37 -11.89 2.69
CA ALA A 106 -6.72 -12.51 2.71
C ALA A 106 -7.85 -11.51 2.38
N ALA A 107 -7.64 -10.21 2.60
CA ALA A 107 -8.59 -9.14 2.28
C ALA A 107 -8.36 -8.51 0.88
N GLY A 108 -7.46 -9.08 0.08
CA GLY A 108 -7.06 -8.59 -1.24
C GLY A 108 -5.66 -7.94 -1.25
N PRO A 109 -5.21 -7.48 -2.44
CA PRO A 109 -3.88 -6.91 -2.61
C PRO A 109 -3.73 -5.55 -1.89
N ARG A 110 -2.53 -5.30 -1.38
CA ARG A 110 -2.14 -4.07 -0.67
C ARG A 110 -0.80 -3.58 -1.20
N VAL A 111 -0.72 -2.30 -1.54
CA VAL A 111 0.54 -1.65 -1.94
C VAL A 111 1.40 -1.46 -0.70
N VAL A 112 2.67 -1.87 -0.78
CA VAL A 112 3.67 -1.66 0.28
C VAL A 112 4.59 -0.50 -0.08
N THR A 113 5.10 -0.49 -1.32
CA THR A 113 5.94 0.59 -1.84
C THR A 113 5.61 0.83 -3.31
N CYS A 114 5.84 2.06 -3.76
CA CYS A 114 5.83 2.43 -5.16
C CYS A 114 7.00 3.37 -5.42
N SER A 115 7.80 3.05 -6.43
CA SER A 115 8.90 3.90 -6.90
C SER A 115 8.65 4.25 -8.36
N LEU A 116 8.59 5.54 -8.64
CA LEU A 116 8.55 6.10 -9.98
C LEU A 116 9.99 6.35 -10.45
N SER A 117 10.26 6.24 -11.74
CA SER A 117 11.52 6.68 -12.31
C SER A 117 11.24 7.61 -13.47
N GLU A 118 11.88 8.77 -13.46
CA GLU A 118 11.80 9.80 -14.51
C GLU A 118 12.73 9.49 -15.69
#